data_AF-A0A0F9RPJ7-F1
#
_entry.id   AF-A0A0F9RPJ7-F1
#
_cell.length_a   1.000
_cell.length_b   1.000
_cell.length_c   1.000
_cell.angle_alpha   90.00
_cell.angle_beta   90.00
_cell.angle_gamma   90.00
#
_symmetry.space_group_name_H-M   'P 1'
#
loop_
_entity.id
_entity.type
_entity.pdbx_description
1 polymer ?
#
loop_
_entity_poly.entity_id
_entity_poly.type
_entity_poly.pdbx_seq_one_letter_code
_entity_poly.pdbx_strand_id
1 'polypeptide(L)'
;MTVILKPAQMNVQQGMDLVQVRFESDRIRLYYQTTFKICVGLMGSIKFAMRNEGVRPGLFEQLNTYDRTNFTNPIHHEYRRSGLMTNVDKWDVGFEGSLVKLTFNDAYYMMHYSDGILLYAWLRKAAKEAKRWAGDRGRMFSTFARLTDAEADDKVLYV
;
A
#
# COMPACT_ATOMS: atom_id res chain seq x y z
N MET A 1 18.47 -19.18 4.39
CA MET A 1 19.48 -18.19 4.83
C MET A 1 18.69 -17.01 5.36
N THR A 2 18.81 -16.70 6.66
CA THR A 2 17.98 -15.67 7.29
C THR A 2 18.60 -14.30 7.07
N VAL A 3 17.89 -13.42 6.37
CA VAL A 3 18.33 -12.04 6.10
C VAL A 3 17.60 -11.11 7.05
N ILE A 4 18.37 -10.43 7.90
CA ILE A 4 17.88 -9.36 8.77
C ILE A 4 18.08 -8.04 8.04
N LEU A 5 16.98 -7.42 7.64
CA LEU A 5 16.98 -6.18 6.86
C LEU A 5 17.12 -4.95 7.76
N LYS A 6 17.94 -4.00 7.30
CA LYS A 6 18.02 -2.63 7.85
C LYS A 6 17.18 -1.65 7.02
N PRO A 7 16.72 -0.52 7.58
CA PRO A 7 15.92 0.48 6.86
C PRO A 7 16.51 0.96 5.53
N ALA A 8 17.83 1.13 5.45
CA ALA A 8 18.51 1.56 4.22
C ALA A 8 18.41 0.56 3.06
N GLN A 9 18.09 -0.70 3.35
CA GLN A 9 17.93 -1.78 2.35
C GLN A 9 16.48 -1.92 1.88
N MET A 10 15.56 -1.13 2.43
CA MET A 10 14.14 -1.15 2.14
C MET A 10 13.72 0.13 1.42
N ASN A 11 12.92 0.00 0.37
CA ASN A 11 12.32 1.15 -0.30
C ASN A 11 10.89 0.82 -0.74
N VAL A 12 9.96 1.76 -0.61
CA VAL A 12 8.57 1.59 -1.03
C VAL A 12 8.19 2.74 -1.93
N GLN A 13 7.65 2.42 -3.10
CA GLN A 13 7.18 3.38 -4.09
C GLN A 13 5.83 2.95 -4.63
N GLN A 14 4.94 3.89 -4.85
CA GLN A 14 3.69 3.69 -5.58
C GLN A 14 3.97 3.66 -7.10
N GLY A 15 3.15 2.90 -7.83
CA GLY A 15 3.16 2.90 -9.28
C GLY A 15 1.75 2.63 -9.81
N MET A 16 1.05 3.67 -10.26
CA MET A 16 -0.36 3.59 -10.68
C MET A 16 -1.23 2.88 -9.61
N ASP A 17 -1.76 1.70 -9.91
CA ASP A 17 -2.57 0.84 -9.02
C ASP A 17 -1.76 -0.18 -8.21
N LEU A 18 -0.44 -0.20 -8.39
CA LEU A 18 0.51 -1.08 -7.70
C LEU A 18 1.31 -0.31 -6.64
N VAL A 19 1.80 -1.08 -5.67
CA VAL A 19 2.84 -0.68 -4.73
C VAL A 19 4.05 -1.56 -5.00
N GLN A 20 5.17 -0.92 -5.28
CA GLN A 20 6.46 -1.59 -5.43
C GLN A 20 7.23 -1.46 -4.12
N VAL A 21 7.61 -2.60 -3.56
CA VAL A 21 8.47 -2.73 -2.39
C VAL A 21 9.79 -3.32 -2.85
N ARG A 22 10.89 -2.70 -2.47
CA ARG A 22 12.23 -3.18 -2.74
C ARG A 22 12.85 -3.67 -1.45
N PHE A 23 13.27 -4.93 -1.43
CA PHE A 23 14.07 -5.52 -0.37
C PHE A 23 15.39 -5.95 -1.00
N GLU A 24 16.47 -5.23 -0.71
CA GLU A 24 17.78 -5.50 -1.32
C GLU A 24 17.73 -5.49 -2.87
N SER A 25 18.00 -6.63 -3.51
CA SER A 25 17.89 -6.83 -4.96
C SER A 25 16.45 -7.03 -5.43
N ASP A 26 15.56 -7.50 -4.56
CA ASP A 26 14.26 -8.00 -4.94
C ASP A 26 13.25 -6.87 -5.07
N ARG A 27 12.44 -6.96 -6.13
CA ARG A 27 11.39 -5.99 -6.45
C ARG A 27 10.05 -6.68 -6.37
N ILE A 28 9.32 -6.43 -5.30
CA ILE A 28 8.00 -6.98 -5.03
C ILE A 28 6.95 -5.96 -5.50
N ARG A 29 6.10 -6.35 -6.44
CA ARG A 29 5.00 -5.53 -6.95
C ARG A 29 3.70 -6.14 -6.47
N LEU A 30 2.89 -5.34 -5.78
CA LEU A 30 1.65 -5.77 -5.15
C LEU A 30 0.52 -4.83 -5.56
N TYR A 31 -0.68 -5.35 -5.74
CA TYR A 31 -1.86 -4.50 -5.81
C TYR A 31 -2.07 -3.76 -4.49
N TYR A 32 -2.55 -2.51 -4.56
CA TYR A 32 -2.78 -1.70 -3.36
C TYR A 32 -3.69 -2.40 -2.34
N GLN A 33 -4.67 -3.21 -2.79
CA GLN A 33 -5.55 -3.99 -1.92
C GLN A 33 -4.76 -5.03 -1.12
N THR A 34 -3.83 -5.73 -1.78
CA THR A 34 -2.95 -6.72 -1.16
C THR A 34 -2.02 -6.04 -0.17
N THR A 35 -1.46 -4.88 -0.53
CA THR A 35 -0.63 -4.07 0.37
C THR A 35 -1.38 -3.69 1.65
N PHE A 36 -2.66 -3.31 1.56
CA PHE A 36 -3.45 -3.02 2.75
C PHE A 36 -3.66 -4.25 3.65
N LYS A 37 -3.84 -5.44 3.09
CA LYS A 37 -3.92 -6.68 3.87
C LYS A 37 -2.60 -6.98 4.58
N ILE A 38 -1.48 -6.82 3.88
CA ILE A 38 -0.13 -6.96 4.44
C ILE A 38 0.07 -5.96 5.58
N CYS A 39 -0.34 -4.69 5.42
CA CYS A 39 -0.25 -3.70 6.50
C CYS A 39 -0.98 -4.15 7.78
N VAL A 40 -2.14 -4.80 7.66
CA VAL A 40 -2.89 -5.33 8.82
C VAL A 40 -2.11 -6.46 9.50
N GLY A 41 -1.61 -7.44 8.74
CA GLY A 41 -0.80 -8.53 9.28
C GLY A 41 0.51 -8.04 9.90
N LEU A 42 1.14 -7.05 9.28
CA LEU A 42 2.38 -6.43 9.73
C LEU A 42 2.17 -5.71 11.06
N MET A 43 1.11 -4.91 11.18
CA MET A 43 0.74 -4.25 12.43
C MET A 43 0.50 -5.27 13.56
N GLY A 44 -0.19 -6.38 13.27
CA GLY A 44 -0.37 -7.46 14.24
C GLY A 44 0.95 -8.05 14.71
N SER A 45 1.81 -8.42 13.76
CA SER A 45 3.12 -9.04 14.02
C SER A 45 4.06 -8.11 14.79
N ILE A 46 4.09 -6.81 14.46
CA ILE A 46 4.87 -5.81 15.20
C ILE A 46 4.41 -5.73 16.66
N LYS A 47 3.09 -5.73 16.92
CA LYS A 47 2.56 -5.70 18.29
C LYS A 47 2.98 -6.92 19.10
N PHE A 48 3.00 -8.11 18.48
CA PHE A 48 3.50 -9.32 19.13
C PHE A 48 5.01 -9.25 19.39
N ALA A 49 5.78 -8.81 18.40
CA ALA A 49 7.23 -8.63 18.52
C ALA A 49 7.61 -7.64 19.64
N MET A 50 6.92 -6.51 19.73
CA MET A 50 7.12 -5.52 20.80
C MET A 50 6.80 -6.06 22.19
N ARG A 51 5.74 -6.87 22.32
CA ARG A 51 5.38 -7.50 23.59
C ARG A 51 6.45 -8.46 24.07
N ASN A 52 7.12 -9.17 23.16
CA ASN A 52 8.23 -10.04 23.51
C ASN A 52 9.43 -9.28 24.10
N GLU A 53 9.62 -8.01 23.73
CA GLU A 53 10.64 -7.14 24.35
C GLU A 53 10.12 -6.34 25.56
N GLY A 54 8.89 -6.59 26.02
CA GLY A 54 8.29 -5.84 27.12
C GLY A 54 7.89 -4.40 26.78
N VAL A 55 7.91 -4.02 25.51
CA VAL A 55 7.55 -2.67 25.06
C VAL A 55 6.03 -2.55 24.93
N ARG A 56 5.43 -1.58 25.63
CA ARG A 56 3.98 -1.36 25.59
C ARG A 56 3.55 -0.61 24.31
N PRO A 57 2.44 -1.01 23.67
CA PRO A 57 2.01 -0.50 22.37
C PRO A 57 1.49 0.96 22.34
N GLY A 58 1.59 1.74 23.41
CA GLY A 58 1.14 3.14 23.46
C GLY A 58 1.80 4.04 22.39
N LEU A 59 2.97 3.64 21.88
CA LEU A 59 3.65 4.29 20.76
C LEU A 59 2.82 4.32 19.45
N PHE A 60 1.91 3.34 19.25
CA PHE A 60 1.12 3.25 18.02
C PHE A 60 -0.03 4.25 17.92
N GLU A 61 -0.56 4.72 19.04
CA GLU A 61 -1.60 5.74 19.03
C GLU A 61 -1.07 7.05 18.43
N GLN A 62 0.21 7.35 18.65
CA GLN A 62 0.89 8.51 18.07
C GLN A 62 1.10 8.37 16.55
N LEU A 63 1.48 7.18 16.07
CA LEU A 63 1.65 6.91 14.63
C LEU A 63 0.34 7.00 13.85
N ASN A 64 -0.78 6.56 14.43
CA ASN A 64 -2.10 6.71 13.83
C ASN A 64 -2.58 8.16 13.77
N THR A 65 -2.06 9.04 14.64
CA THR A 65 -2.45 10.46 14.70
C THR A 65 -1.86 11.25 13.53
N TYR A 66 -0.62 10.94 13.13
CA TYR A 66 0.02 11.52 11.92
C TYR A 66 -0.75 11.24 10.62
N ASP A 67 -1.54 10.16 10.60
CA ASP A 67 -2.28 9.68 9.44
C ASP A 67 -3.56 10.50 9.14
N ARG A 68 -3.91 11.45 10.03
CA ARG A 68 -5.09 12.33 9.93
C ARG A 68 -4.79 13.72 9.38
N THR A 69 -3.53 14.15 9.37
CA THR A 69 -3.12 15.52 9.02
C THR A 69 -2.23 15.50 7.79
N ASN A 70 -2.84 15.62 6.60
CA ASN A 70 -2.30 16.23 5.38
C ASN A 70 -3.09 15.71 4.17
N PHE A 71 -4.23 16.33 3.90
CA PHE A 71 -4.95 16.16 2.63
C PHE A 71 -4.78 17.44 1.80
N THR A 72 -3.68 17.52 1.04
CA THR A 72 -3.60 18.46 -0.07
C THR A 72 -4.39 17.91 -1.25
N ASN A 73 -5.19 18.80 -1.85
CA ASN A 73 -6.18 18.51 -2.89
C ASN A 73 -5.63 17.64 -4.04
N PRO A 74 -6.46 16.75 -4.62
CA PRO A 74 -5.99 15.89 -5.68
C PRO A 74 -5.68 16.60 -7.00
N ILE A 75 -4.42 16.55 -7.43
CA ILE A 75 -4.07 16.73 -8.85
C ILE A 75 -4.50 15.46 -9.58
N HIS A 76 -5.36 15.64 -10.58
CA HIS A 76 -5.96 14.60 -11.39
C HIS A 76 -5.00 14.15 -12.50
N HIS A 77 -4.86 12.84 -12.66
CA HIS A 77 -4.22 12.24 -13.82
C HIS A 77 -5.06 11.05 -14.25
N GLU A 78 -5.30 10.97 -15.56
CA GLU A 78 -6.22 10.03 -16.19
C GLU A 78 -5.98 8.57 -15.81
N TYR A 79 -7.07 7.82 -15.81
CA TYR A 79 -7.13 6.40 -15.50
C TYR A 79 -6.26 5.56 -16.42
N ARG A 80 -5.06 5.19 -15.96
CA ARG A 80 -4.29 4.07 -16.52
C ARG A 80 -4.27 2.94 -15.50
N ARG A 81 -4.98 1.84 -15.80
CA ARG A 81 -4.59 0.54 -15.21
C ARG A 81 -3.18 0.26 -15.72
N SER A 82 -2.26 -0.05 -14.82
CA SER A 82 -0.93 -0.40 -15.27
C SER A 82 -1.00 -1.66 -16.14
N GLY A 83 -0.27 -1.70 -17.25
CA GLY A 83 0.02 -2.96 -17.95
C GLY A 83 0.98 -3.86 -17.15
N LEU A 84 1.35 -3.43 -15.94
CA LEU A 84 2.21 -4.14 -15.02
C LEU A 84 1.35 -5.08 -14.17
N MET A 85 1.86 -6.27 -13.91
CA MET A 85 1.22 -7.24 -13.04
C MET A 85 1.97 -7.38 -11.72
N THR A 86 1.25 -7.86 -10.70
CA THR A 86 1.88 -8.42 -9.49
C THR A 86 2.85 -9.52 -9.89
N ASN A 87 3.99 -9.61 -9.21
CA ASN A 87 4.94 -10.72 -9.34
C ASN A 87 4.99 -11.57 -8.07
N VAL A 88 3.95 -11.47 -7.25
CA VAL A 88 3.76 -12.23 -6.03
C VAL A 88 2.45 -12.98 -6.12
N ASP A 89 2.55 -14.30 -5.97
CA ASP A 89 1.41 -15.21 -5.95
C ASP A 89 1.04 -15.59 -4.52
N LYS A 90 2.06 -15.80 -3.67
CA LYS A 90 1.89 -16.16 -2.27
C LYS A 90 2.57 -15.12 -1.38
N TRP A 91 1.93 -14.74 -0.29
CA TRP A 91 2.51 -13.84 0.71
C TRP A 91 2.01 -14.20 2.09
N ASP A 92 2.84 -13.94 3.10
CA ASP A 92 2.50 -14.12 4.51
C ASP A 92 3.22 -13.12 5.41
N VAL A 93 2.65 -12.85 6.58
CA VAL A 93 3.22 -11.94 7.59
C VAL A 93 3.16 -12.61 8.96
N GLY A 94 4.32 -12.78 9.57
CA GLY A 94 4.46 -13.39 10.88
C GLY A 94 5.48 -12.68 11.76
N PHE A 95 5.83 -13.32 12.87
CA PHE A 95 6.83 -12.82 13.82
C PHE A 95 7.64 -13.99 14.40
N GLU A 96 8.85 -13.68 14.86
CA GLU A 96 9.76 -14.63 15.51
C GLU A 96 10.54 -13.86 16.58
N GLY A 97 10.22 -14.09 17.87
CA GLY A 97 10.77 -13.29 18.97
C GLY A 97 10.42 -11.80 18.79
N SER A 98 11.42 -10.94 18.73
CA SER A 98 11.26 -9.51 18.47
C SER A 98 11.38 -9.10 17.00
N LEU A 99 11.51 -10.08 16.11
CA LEU A 99 11.57 -9.88 14.68
C LEU A 99 10.20 -10.06 14.04
N VAL A 100 9.95 -9.27 13.01
CA VAL A 100 8.80 -9.38 12.13
C VAL A 100 9.26 -10.04 10.84
N LYS A 101 8.50 -11.03 10.37
CA LYS A 101 8.81 -11.84 9.20
C LYS A 101 7.81 -11.54 8.09
N LEU A 102 8.30 -11.17 6.92
CA LEU A 102 7.54 -11.05 5.68
C LEU A 102 7.95 -12.17 4.74
N THR A 103 6.98 -12.87 4.16
CA THR A 103 7.24 -13.91 3.17
C THR A 103 6.56 -13.53 1.87
N PHE A 104 7.29 -13.61 0.77
CA PHE A 104 6.80 -13.39 -0.60
C PHE A 104 7.29 -14.53 -1.49
N ASN A 105 6.37 -15.34 -1.99
CA ASN A 105 6.65 -16.61 -2.66
C ASN A 105 7.59 -17.48 -1.78
N ASP A 106 8.80 -17.77 -2.25
CA ASP A 106 9.80 -18.57 -1.52
C ASP A 106 10.82 -17.70 -0.75
N ALA A 107 10.77 -16.37 -0.91
CA ALA A 107 11.65 -15.44 -0.23
C ALA A 107 11.06 -15.00 1.12
N TYR A 108 11.90 -14.91 2.15
CA TYR A 108 11.51 -14.40 3.46
C TYR A 108 12.48 -13.34 3.95
N TYR A 109 11.93 -12.32 4.58
CA TYR A 109 12.64 -11.14 5.06
C TYR A 109 12.30 -10.95 6.53
N MET A 110 13.32 -10.83 7.37
CA MET A 110 13.13 -10.53 8.78
C MET A 110 13.62 -9.13 9.09
N MET A 111 12.94 -8.42 9.98
CA MET A 111 13.37 -7.11 10.44
C MET A 111 12.96 -6.91 11.90
N HIS A 112 13.68 -6.04 12.60
CA HIS A 112 13.29 -5.68 13.96
C HIS A 112 11.93 -4.97 13.95
N TYR A 113 11.15 -5.09 15.02
CA TYR A 113 9.82 -4.48 15.08
C TYR A 113 9.85 -2.97 14.81
N SER A 114 10.91 -2.26 15.22
CA SER A 114 11.08 -0.83 14.97
C SER A 114 11.16 -0.50 13.47
N ASP A 115 11.84 -1.35 12.71
CA ASP A 115 11.97 -1.21 11.26
C ASP A 115 10.67 -1.62 10.57
N GLY A 116 9.97 -2.61 11.13
CA GLY A 116 8.62 -2.98 10.72
C GLY A 116 7.62 -1.83 10.84
N ILE A 117 7.74 -0.97 11.86
CA ILE A 117 6.91 0.24 12.01
C ILE A 117 7.15 1.22 10.86
N LEU A 118 8.42 1.46 10.51
CA LEU A 118 8.78 2.33 9.39
C LEU A 118 8.25 1.78 8.08
N LEU A 119 8.45 0.49 7.84
CA LEU A 119 7.94 -0.18 6.64
C LEU A 119 6.41 -0.12 6.57
N TYR A 120 5.71 -0.34 7.69
CA TYR A 120 4.26 -0.19 7.76
C TYR A 120 3.83 1.20 7.32
N ALA A 121 4.46 2.25 7.83
CA ALA A 121 4.12 3.63 7.49
C ALA A 121 4.34 3.90 5.99
N TRP A 122 5.46 3.47 5.43
CA TRP A 122 5.77 3.63 4.00
C TRP A 122 4.80 2.86 3.11
N LEU A 123 4.52 1.58 3.43
CA LEU A 123 3.55 0.74 2.72
C LEU A 123 2.16 1.35 2.74
N ARG A 124 1.71 1.82 3.91
CA ARG A 124 0.39 2.41 4.09
C ARG A 124 0.25 3.69 3.27
N LYS A 125 1.26 4.54 3.27
CA LYS A 125 1.29 5.77 2.45
C LYS A 125 1.23 5.44 0.95
N ALA A 126 2.11 4.57 0.48
CA ALA A 126 2.14 4.18 -0.94
C ALA A 126 0.83 3.52 -1.39
N ALA A 127 0.22 2.66 -0.55
CA ALA A 127 -1.06 2.03 -0.85
C ALA A 127 -2.23 3.03 -0.90
N LYS A 128 -2.24 4.06 -0.03
CA LYS A 128 -3.23 5.15 -0.10
C LYS A 128 -3.09 5.94 -1.39
N GLU A 129 -1.86 6.28 -1.77
CA GLU A 129 -1.58 6.98 -3.02
C GLU A 129 -2.02 6.12 -4.21
N ALA A 130 -1.58 4.86 -4.29
CA ALA A 130 -1.98 3.93 -5.35
C ALA A 130 -3.51 3.72 -5.42
N LYS A 131 -4.19 3.62 -4.27
CA LYS A 131 -5.66 3.59 -4.22
C LYS A 131 -6.29 4.86 -4.78
N ARG A 132 -5.73 6.04 -4.48
CA ARG A 132 -6.22 7.31 -5.00
C ARG A 132 -6.06 7.38 -6.52
N TRP A 133 -4.94 6.90 -7.04
CA TRP A 133 -4.71 6.74 -8.48
C TRP A 133 -5.71 5.77 -9.13
N ALA A 134 -6.03 4.65 -8.46
CA ALA A 134 -6.97 3.65 -8.98
C ALA A 134 -8.47 4.00 -8.79
N GLY A 135 -8.79 4.99 -7.97
CA GLY A 135 -10.05 5.06 -7.22
C GLY A 135 -10.92 6.31 -7.40
N ASP A 136 -10.80 7.09 -8.47
CA ASP A 136 -11.66 8.28 -8.69
C ASP A 136 -13.10 7.92 -9.17
N ARG A 137 -13.69 6.83 -8.64
CA ARG A 137 -14.95 6.24 -9.15
C ARG A 137 -16.15 7.18 -9.05
N GLY A 138 -16.09 8.18 -8.16
CA GLY A 138 -17.14 9.19 -8.01
C GLY A 138 -17.40 10.01 -9.29
N ARG A 139 -16.38 10.13 -10.17
CA ARG A 139 -16.54 10.80 -11.48
C ARG A 139 -16.94 9.87 -12.62
N MET A 140 -16.88 8.55 -12.46
CA MET A 140 -17.39 7.66 -13.52
C MET A 140 -18.87 7.91 -13.79
N PHE A 141 -19.66 8.15 -12.74
CA PHE A 141 -21.05 8.56 -12.94
C PHE A 141 -21.18 9.95 -13.58
N SER A 142 -20.37 10.95 -13.21
CA SER A 142 -20.47 12.29 -13.82
C SER A 142 -19.96 12.34 -15.27
N THR A 143 -18.99 11.49 -15.63
CA THR A 143 -18.43 11.43 -16.99
C THR A 143 -19.27 10.54 -17.89
N PHE A 144 -19.80 9.40 -17.39
CA PHE A 144 -20.84 8.66 -18.12
C PHE A 144 -22.09 9.51 -18.28
N ALA A 145 -22.56 10.21 -17.23
CA ALA A 145 -23.71 11.10 -17.32
C ALA A 145 -23.50 12.24 -18.33
N ARG A 146 -22.30 12.85 -18.36
CA ARG A 146 -21.96 13.87 -19.36
C ARG A 146 -21.82 13.32 -20.79
N LEU A 147 -21.40 12.07 -20.96
CA LEU A 147 -21.35 11.42 -22.28
C LEU A 147 -22.75 11.05 -22.76
N THR A 148 -23.61 10.54 -21.87
CA THR A 148 -25.02 10.27 -22.21
C THR A 148 -25.83 11.55 -22.44
N ASP A 149 -25.52 12.66 -21.75
CA ASP A 149 -26.15 13.97 -22.00
C ASP A 149 -25.64 14.60 -23.31
N ALA A 150 -24.34 14.46 -23.63
CA ALA A 150 -23.79 14.95 -24.89
C ALA A 150 -24.33 14.19 -26.12
N GLU A 151 -24.55 12.87 -26.01
CA GLU A 151 -25.21 12.07 -27.06
C GLU A 151 -26.74 12.31 -27.13
N ALA A 152 -27.35 12.83 -26.07
CA ALA A 152 -28.77 13.20 -26.07
C ALA A 152 -29.00 14.56 -26.76
N ASP A 153 -28.10 15.53 -26.58
CA ASP A 153 -28.17 16.84 -27.24
C ASP A 153 -27.88 16.78 -28.76
N ASP A 154 -27.04 15.84 -29.21
CA ASP A 154 -26.67 15.71 -30.64
C ASP A 154 -27.83 15.16 -31.51
N LYS A 155 -28.87 14.61 -30.89
CA LYS A 155 -30.09 14.15 -31.59
C LYS A 155 -31.14 15.24 -31.81
N VAL A 156 -30.95 16.45 -31.28
CA VAL A 156 -31.93 17.54 -31.37
C VAL A 156 -31.57 18.57 -32.46
N LEU A 157 -30.41 18.45 -33.11
CA LEU A 157 -29.91 19.43 -34.10
C LEU A 157 -30.08 19.03 -35.59
N TYR A 158 -30.92 18.03 -35.87
CA TYR A 158 -31.43 17.76 -37.22
C TYR A 158 -32.95 17.55 -37.23
N VAL A 159 -33.70 18.64 -37.07
CA VAL A 159 -35.06 18.82 -37.60
C VAL A 159 -35.21 20.26 -38.06
#